data_AF-A0A8T4HV52-F1
#
_entry.id   AF-A0A8T4HV52-F1
#
_cell.length_a   1.000
_cell.length_b   1.000
_cell.length_c   1.000
_cell.angle_alpha   90.00
_cell.angle_beta   90.00
_cell.angle_gamma   90.00
#
_symmetry.space_group_name_H-M   'P 1'
#
loop_
_entity.id
_entity.type
_entity.pdbx_description
1 polymer ?
#
loop_
_entity_poly.entity_id
_entity_poly.type
_entity_poly.pdbx_seq_one_letter_code
_entity_poly.pdbx_strand_id
1 'polypeptide(L)'
;MSTGIRTPTPRQREGAWAPPRAVLSRALAVPLVAALVAVLPAAVATQPGPGPHDAAYWLQLATCAYSGTRLAAMVLTGHRRLIQGAFWLFCYIAMGIAPLAQTVLDSTPTPVVGPRADTVLASALVLAGIVAFDVGALLARHRPPLRSRMYERHRPPAVVHRRRLYVLCVLALAGSGLLMAELGGPAVFFSNRQEISESLAGGAGAQAGSQAGSAFLRGFGTVPALLALLFLTRWLVVSRAARRRPLVPVLWLAMLALNAVVNNPVSNPRYWFLTVLFSLLFTAFPRSPVMYRAALATGVAVALVIFPFADRFRYEEGTDRPRQTTGSVLEPLTMKDYDQTGMLANTVPFVRSGEGHS
;
A
#
# COMPACT_ATOMS: atom_id res chain seq x y z
N MET A 1 53.42 44.80 -34.69
CA MET A 1 52.10 44.82 -34.03
C MET A 1 51.14 43.98 -34.87
N SER A 2 50.81 42.78 -34.43
CA SER A 2 49.83 41.88 -35.04
C SER A 2 48.96 41.34 -33.91
N THR A 3 47.73 41.84 -33.80
CA THR A 3 46.76 41.46 -32.78
C THR A 3 45.82 40.40 -33.34
N GLY A 4 46.19 39.13 -33.13
CA GLY A 4 45.36 37.98 -33.47
C GLY A 4 44.09 37.92 -32.62
N ILE A 5 42.94 37.97 -33.27
CA ILE A 5 41.62 37.74 -32.69
C ILE A 5 41.50 36.26 -32.33
N ARG A 6 41.52 35.94 -31.03
CA ARG A 6 41.21 34.59 -30.53
C ARG A 6 39.69 34.40 -30.53
N THR A 7 39.19 33.57 -31.44
CA THR A 7 37.84 33.00 -31.35
C THR A 7 37.76 32.04 -30.15
N PRO A 8 36.75 32.13 -29.26
CA PRO A 8 36.59 31.17 -28.18
C PRO A 8 36.08 29.83 -28.73
N THR A 9 36.83 28.77 -28.49
CA THR A 9 36.38 27.39 -28.73
C THR A 9 35.21 27.05 -27.81
N PRO A 10 34.15 26.39 -28.30
CA PRO A 10 33.07 25.94 -27.44
C PRO A 10 33.62 24.83 -26.54
N ARG A 11 33.68 25.09 -25.22
CA ARG A 11 33.97 24.06 -24.21
C ARG A 11 32.93 22.95 -24.35
N GLN A 12 33.34 21.80 -24.88
CA GLN A 12 32.67 20.52 -24.71
C GLN A 12 32.52 20.27 -23.19
N ARG A 13 31.34 20.58 -22.65
CA ARG A 13 30.87 20.03 -21.37
C ARG A 13 30.20 18.70 -21.66
N GLU A 14 30.97 17.71 -22.08
CA GLU A 14 30.58 16.31 -21.98
C GLU A 14 30.82 15.85 -20.54
N GLY A 15 29.98 16.33 -19.63
CA GLY A 15 29.81 15.69 -18.33
C GLY A 15 29.11 14.36 -18.57
N ALA A 16 29.89 13.29 -18.74
CA ALA A 16 29.39 11.93 -18.77
C ALA A 16 28.46 11.72 -17.57
N TRP A 17 27.15 11.62 -17.83
CA TRP A 17 26.15 11.25 -16.84
C TRP A 17 26.40 9.78 -16.49
N ALA A 18 27.27 9.54 -15.52
CA ALA A 18 27.43 8.22 -14.94
C ALA A 18 26.05 7.80 -14.38
N PRO A 19 25.46 6.69 -14.83
CA PRO A 19 24.21 6.22 -14.25
C PRO A 19 24.47 5.94 -12.76
N PRO A 20 23.54 6.32 -11.86
CA PRO A 20 23.70 6.04 -10.44
C PRO A 20 23.89 4.53 -10.25
N ARG A 21 25.13 4.15 -9.89
CA ARG A 21 25.51 2.75 -9.64
C ARG A 21 24.62 2.22 -8.52
N ALA A 22 24.05 1.02 -8.71
CA ALA A 22 23.26 0.36 -7.69
C ALA A 22 24.15 0.13 -6.44
N VAL A 23 23.86 0.84 -5.35
CA VAL A 23 24.71 0.89 -4.14
C VAL A 23 24.43 -0.27 -3.17
N LEU A 24 23.50 -1.20 -3.48
CA LEU A 24 23.51 -2.45 -2.71
C LEU A 24 24.67 -3.28 -3.26
N SER A 25 25.64 -3.60 -2.41
CA SER A 25 26.66 -4.59 -2.73
C SER A 25 25.96 -5.88 -3.19
N ARG A 26 26.58 -6.62 -4.12
CA ARG A 26 26.06 -7.94 -4.54
C ARG A 26 25.74 -8.83 -3.32
N ALA A 27 26.48 -8.64 -2.23
CA ALA A 27 26.29 -9.30 -0.94
C ALA A 27 24.93 -9.05 -0.27
N LEU A 28 24.26 -7.91 -0.50
CA LEU A 28 22.91 -7.65 0.04
C LEU A 28 21.80 -7.97 -0.97
N ALA A 29 22.12 -8.02 -2.27
CA ALA A 29 21.15 -8.29 -3.32
C ALA A 29 20.73 -9.76 -3.37
N VAL A 30 21.70 -10.68 -3.27
CA VAL A 30 21.46 -12.12 -3.26
C VAL A 30 20.57 -12.56 -2.09
N PRO A 31 20.87 -12.20 -0.81
CA PRO A 31 20.02 -12.60 0.30
C PRO A 31 18.63 -11.98 0.22
N LEU A 32 18.47 -10.76 -0.30
CA LEU A 32 17.15 -10.17 -0.52
C LEU A 32 16.32 -10.98 -1.54
N VAL A 33 16.93 -11.32 -2.69
CA VAL A 33 16.25 -12.12 -3.72
C VAL A 33 15.92 -13.50 -3.18
N ALA A 34 16.88 -14.17 -2.55
CA ALA A 34 16.67 -15.48 -1.93
C ALA A 34 15.56 -15.42 -0.86
N ALA A 35 15.56 -14.39 -0.02
CA ALA A 35 14.55 -14.19 1.01
C ALA A 35 13.15 -14.05 0.43
N LEU A 36 12.97 -13.18 -0.58
CA LEU A 36 11.66 -12.87 -1.15
C LEU A 36 11.13 -13.96 -2.10
N VAL A 37 12.01 -14.62 -2.85
CA VAL A 37 11.60 -15.56 -3.92
C VAL A 37 11.52 -17.00 -3.40
N ALA A 38 12.37 -17.38 -2.46
CA ALA A 38 12.50 -18.77 -2.04
C ALA A 38 12.27 -18.96 -0.53
N VAL A 39 13.02 -18.27 0.33
CA VAL A 39 12.99 -18.56 1.78
C VAL A 39 11.64 -18.26 2.40
N LEU A 40 11.06 -17.07 2.17
CA LEU A 40 9.76 -16.73 2.73
C LEU A 40 8.62 -17.61 2.18
N PRO A 41 8.49 -17.80 0.85
CA PRO A 41 7.47 -18.70 0.31
C PRO A 41 7.66 -20.14 0.79
N ALA A 42 8.89 -20.65 0.86
CA ALA A 42 9.18 -21.98 1.38
C ALA A 42 8.85 -22.09 2.87
N ALA A 43 9.24 -21.11 3.69
CA ALA A 43 8.94 -21.11 5.13
C ALA A 43 7.44 -21.14 5.42
N VAL A 44 6.63 -20.54 4.54
CA VAL A 44 5.16 -20.63 4.58
C VAL A 44 4.69 -22.00 4.10
N ALA A 45 5.18 -22.44 2.95
CA ALA A 45 4.81 -23.70 2.30
C ALA A 45 5.17 -24.95 3.14
N THR A 46 6.19 -24.90 3.98
CA THR A 46 6.63 -26.00 4.85
C THR A 46 6.01 -25.96 6.24
N GLN A 47 5.13 -25.00 6.55
CA GLN A 47 4.42 -25.05 7.82
C GLN A 47 3.52 -26.29 7.88
N PRO A 48 3.45 -26.97 9.02
CA PRO A 48 2.46 -28.02 9.21
C PRO A 48 1.07 -27.38 9.25
N GLY A 49 0.22 -27.77 8.30
CA GLY A 49 -1.17 -27.32 8.22
C GLY A 49 -2.02 -28.35 7.48
N PRO A 50 -3.35 -28.35 7.72
CA PRO A 50 -4.27 -29.32 7.12
C PRO A 50 -4.59 -29.04 5.64
N GLY A 51 -4.09 -27.93 5.10
CA GLY A 51 -4.38 -27.44 3.76
C GLY A 51 -3.99 -28.40 2.63
N PRO A 52 -4.85 -28.58 1.60
CA PRO A 52 -4.52 -29.43 0.47
C PRO A 52 -3.46 -28.77 -0.43
N HIS A 53 -2.49 -29.58 -0.89
CA HIS A 53 -1.48 -29.17 -1.88
C HIS A 53 -2.02 -29.30 -3.31
N ASP A 54 -3.15 -28.64 -3.57
CA ASP A 54 -3.88 -28.69 -4.83
C ASP A 54 -3.44 -27.60 -5.83
N ALA A 55 -4.18 -27.45 -6.93
CA ALA A 55 -3.86 -26.45 -7.94
C ALA A 55 -3.81 -25.02 -7.38
N ALA A 56 -4.66 -24.67 -6.40
CA ALA A 56 -4.64 -23.33 -5.81
C ALA A 56 -3.36 -23.10 -5.00
N TYR A 57 -2.88 -24.10 -4.27
CA TYR A 57 -1.59 -24.05 -3.57
C TYR A 57 -0.43 -23.73 -4.54
N TRP A 58 -0.33 -24.48 -5.65
CA TRP A 58 0.74 -24.28 -6.63
C TRP A 58 0.64 -22.94 -7.37
N LEU A 59 -0.57 -22.48 -7.69
CA LEU A 59 -0.81 -21.17 -8.30
C LEU A 59 -0.42 -20.03 -7.35
N GLN A 60 -0.68 -20.17 -6.05
CA GLN A 60 -0.29 -19.17 -5.05
C GLN A 60 1.22 -19.16 -4.83
N LEU A 61 1.87 -20.33 -4.81
CA LEU A 61 3.32 -20.41 -4.75
C LEU A 61 3.98 -19.76 -5.98
N ALA A 62 3.45 -20.02 -7.18
CA ALA A 62 3.89 -19.37 -8.41
C ALA A 62 3.69 -17.85 -8.37
N THR A 63 2.53 -17.40 -7.90
CA THR A 63 2.21 -15.97 -7.72
C THR A 63 3.19 -15.31 -6.76
N CYS A 64 3.51 -15.98 -5.66
CA CYS A 64 4.44 -15.50 -4.65
C CYS A 64 5.87 -15.39 -5.19
N ALA A 65 6.38 -16.44 -5.85
CA ALA A 65 7.70 -16.42 -6.48
C ALA A 65 7.81 -15.35 -7.58
N TYR A 66 6.77 -15.20 -8.41
CA TYR A 66 6.74 -14.24 -9.50
C TYR A 66 6.72 -12.79 -8.99
N SER A 67 5.80 -12.48 -8.07
CA SER A 67 5.70 -11.15 -7.46
C SER A 67 6.93 -10.82 -6.61
N GLY A 68 7.49 -11.79 -5.89
CA GLY A 68 8.73 -11.64 -5.12
C GLY A 68 9.93 -11.33 -6.02
N THR A 69 10.03 -11.99 -7.18
CA THR A 69 11.09 -11.71 -8.17
C THR A 69 10.98 -10.29 -8.70
N ARG A 70 9.76 -9.85 -9.04
CA ARG A 70 9.51 -8.50 -9.54
C ARG A 70 9.74 -7.43 -8.48
N LEU A 71 9.32 -7.67 -7.24
CA LEU A 71 9.57 -6.78 -6.11
C LEU A 71 11.07 -6.66 -5.84
N ALA A 72 11.81 -7.78 -5.81
CA ALA A 72 13.25 -7.76 -5.67
C ALA A 72 13.92 -6.96 -6.80
N ALA A 73 13.49 -7.16 -8.05
CA ALA A 73 13.97 -6.36 -9.18
C ALA A 73 13.69 -4.85 -9.00
N MET A 74 12.53 -4.45 -8.44
CA MET A 74 12.25 -3.04 -8.13
C MET A 74 13.14 -2.48 -7.03
N VAL A 75 13.49 -3.29 -6.02
CA VAL A 75 14.44 -2.90 -4.97
C VAL A 75 15.87 -2.82 -5.51
N LEU A 76 16.24 -3.65 -6.49
CA LEU A 76 17.60 -3.71 -7.03
C LEU A 76 17.86 -2.71 -8.17
N THR A 77 16.83 -2.33 -8.92
CA THR A 77 16.97 -1.37 -10.03
C THR A 77 17.15 0.08 -9.53
N GLY A 78 17.97 0.85 -10.22
CA GLY A 78 18.20 2.28 -9.89
C GLY A 78 17.05 3.23 -10.30
N HIS A 79 16.02 2.70 -10.96
CA HIS A 79 14.89 3.48 -11.46
C HIS A 79 13.73 3.47 -10.47
N ARG A 80 13.29 4.64 -10.04
CA ARG A 80 12.12 4.76 -9.16
C ARG A 80 10.85 4.66 -9.98
N ARG A 81 10.10 3.60 -9.76
CA ARG A 81 8.79 3.40 -10.37
C ARG A 81 7.77 3.22 -9.26
N LEU A 82 7.41 4.32 -8.58
CA LEU A 82 6.58 4.31 -7.36
C LEU A 82 5.32 3.45 -7.50
N ILE A 83 4.59 3.61 -8.61
CA ILE A 83 3.38 2.83 -8.88
C ILE A 83 3.68 1.34 -9.05
N GLN A 84 4.71 0.99 -9.84
CA GLN A 84 5.10 -0.42 -10.03
C GLN A 84 5.62 -1.03 -8.73
N GLY A 85 6.41 -0.29 -7.94
CA GLY A 85 6.92 -0.74 -6.64
C GLY A 85 5.79 -1.03 -5.66
N ALA A 86 4.82 -0.11 -5.54
CA ALA A 86 3.65 -0.31 -4.68
C ALA A 86 2.78 -1.50 -5.15
N PHE A 87 2.59 -1.64 -6.46
CA PHE A 87 1.88 -2.78 -7.06
C PHE A 87 2.56 -4.11 -6.69
N TRP A 88 3.86 -4.25 -6.92
CA TRP A 88 4.58 -5.49 -6.62
C TRP A 88 4.63 -5.80 -5.12
N LEU A 89 4.75 -4.76 -4.28
CA LEU A 89 4.68 -4.92 -2.83
C LEU A 89 3.31 -5.45 -2.40
N PHE A 90 2.23 -4.86 -2.91
CA PHE A 90 0.87 -5.31 -2.64
C PHE A 90 0.63 -6.75 -3.12
N CYS A 91 0.98 -7.06 -4.38
CA CYS A 91 0.83 -8.41 -4.93
C CYS A 91 1.61 -9.45 -4.12
N TYR A 92 2.85 -9.14 -3.72
CA TYR A 92 3.67 -10.07 -2.94
C TYR A 92 3.04 -10.40 -1.58
N ILE A 93 2.55 -9.39 -0.86
CA ILE A 93 2.00 -9.58 0.49
C ILE A 93 0.57 -10.13 0.42
N ALA A 94 -0.34 -9.39 -0.22
CA ALA A 94 -1.79 -9.63 -0.14
C ALA A 94 -2.30 -10.67 -1.15
N MET A 95 -1.57 -10.89 -2.25
CA MET A 95 -1.97 -11.84 -3.30
C MET A 95 -1.03 -13.05 -3.42
N GLY A 96 0.11 -13.04 -2.71
CA GLY A 96 1.12 -14.10 -2.73
C GLY A 96 1.25 -14.79 -1.38
N ILE A 97 1.99 -14.17 -0.46
CA ILE A 97 2.35 -14.76 0.85
C ILE A 97 1.12 -15.06 1.70
N ALA A 98 0.20 -14.09 1.85
CA ALA A 98 -0.94 -14.27 2.75
C ALA A 98 -1.94 -15.34 2.24
N PRO A 99 -2.36 -15.35 0.96
CA PRO A 99 -3.16 -16.45 0.42
C PRO A 99 -2.47 -17.80 0.50
N LEU A 100 -1.15 -17.88 0.29
CA LEU A 100 -0.39 -19.12 0.45
C LEU A 100 -0.47 -19.63 1.89
N ALA A 101 -0.32 -18.75 2.89
CA ALA A 101 -0.48 -19.11 4.30
C ALA A 101 -1.91 -19.57 4.61
N GLN A 102 -2.92 -18.89 4.06
CA GLN A 102 -4.33 -19.27 4.22
C GLN A 102 -4.63 -20.65 3.63
N THR A 103 -4.05 -20.98 2.48
CA THR A 103 -4.19 -22.31 1.87
C THR A 103 -3.47 -23.37 2.68
N VAL A 104 -2.23 -23.13 3.13
CA VAL A 104 -1.46 -24.11 3.94
C VAL A 104 -2.15 -24.41 5.26
N LEU A 105 -2.66 -23.37 5.94
CA LEU A 105 -3.31 -23.50 7.24
C LEU A 105 -4.80 -23.90 7.14
N ASP A 106 -5.35 -24.03 5.93
CA ASP A 106 -6.78 -24.19 5.64
C ASP A 106 -7.66 -23.20 6.45
N SER A 107 -7.16 -21.97 6.59
CA SER A 107 -7.77 -20.95 7.43
C SER A 107 -7.91 -19.69 6.60
N THR A 108 -9.16 -19.33 6.30
CA THR A 108 -9.51 -18.12 5.58
C THR A 108 -10.25 -17.17 6.52
N PRO A 109 -9.95 -15.86 6.46
CA PRO A 109 -10.61 -14.89 7.34
C PRO A 109 -12.07 -14.64 6.98
N THR A 110 -12.40 -14.78 5.70
CA THR A 110 -13.75 -14.71 5.17
C THR A 110 -14.07 -16.07 4.57
N PRO A 111 -15.13 -16.73 5.03
CA PRO A 111 -15.52 -18.02 4.47
C PRO A 111 -15.70 -17.91 2.95
N VAL A 112 -15.05 -18.80 2.22
CA VAL A 112 -15.27 -18.95 0.78
C VAL A 112 -16.49 -19.85 0.61
N VAL A 113 -17.57 -19.27 0.08
CA VAL A 113 -18.89 -19.94 -0.02
C VAL A 113 -18.94 -20.89 -1.22
N GLY A 114 -18.14 -20.62 -2.25
CA GLY A 114 -18.06 -21.43 -3.47
C GLY A 114 -17.21 -22.70 -3.32
N PRO A 115 -17.34 -23.66 -4.25
CA PRO A 115 -16.48 -24.85 -4.29
C PRO A 115 -15.00 -24.48 -4.43
N ARG A 116 -14.10 -25.39 -4.04
CA ARG A 116 -12.64 -25.20 -4.14
C ARG A 116 -12.16 -24.79 -5.54
N ALA A 117 -12.88 -25.22 -6.59
CA ALA A 117 -12.63 -24.81 -7.97
C ALA A 117 -12.69 -23.29 -8.19
N ASP A 118 -13.51 -22.57 -7.41
CA ASP A 118 -13.61 -21.11 -7.49
C ASP A 118 -12.37 -20.43 -6.89
N THR A 119 -11.76 -21.01 -5.85
CA THR A 119 -10.47 -20.55 -5.31
C THR A 119 -9.33 -20.79 -6.31
N VAL A 120 -9.34 -21.92 -7.03
CA VAL A 120 -8.39 -22.19 -8.12
C VAL A 120 -8.56 -21.15 -9.23
N LEU A 121 -9.79 -20.89 -9.67
CA LEU A 121 -10.09 -19.89 -10.69
C LEU A 121 -9.66 -18.48 -10.25
N ALA A 122 -9.97 -18.08 -9.02
CA ALA A 122 -9.54 -16.80 -8.46
C ALA A 122 -8.01 -16.68 -8.44
N SER A 123 -7.30 -17.72 -8.01
CA SER A 123 -5.83 -17.75 -7.99
C SER A 123 -5.24 -17.64 -9.41
N ALA A 124 -5.86 -18.30 -10.39
CA ALA A 124 -5.49 -18.20 -11.79
C ALA A 124 -5.73 -16.79 -12.37
N LEU A 125 -6.86 -16.16 -12.04
CA LEU A 125 -7.19 -14.80 -12.46
C LEU A 125 -6.24 -13.76 -11.85
N VAL A 126 -5.86 -13.93 -10.57
CA VAL A 126 -4.85 -13.10 -9.92
C VAL A 126 -3.52 -13.19 -10.66
N LEU A 127 -3.03 -14.41 -10.92
CA LEU A 127 -1.78 -14.62 -11.65
C LEU A 127 -1.86 -14.04 -13.07
N ALA A 128 -2.97 -14.25 -13.77
CA ALA A 128 -3.22 -13.69 -15.10
C ALA A 128 -3.20 -12.15 -15.08
N GLY A 129 -3.83 -11.52 -14.09
CA GLY A 129 -3.83 -10.07 -13.91
C GLY A 129 -2.43 -9.51 -13.63
N ILE A 130 -1.64 -10.23 -12.82
CA ILE A 130 -0.24 -9.89 -12.55
C ILE A 130 0.61 -9.96 -13.82
N VAL A 131 0.46 -11.03 -14.61
CA VAL A 131 1.16 -11.19 -15.90
C VAL A 131 0.71 -10.11 -16.88
N ALA A 132 -0.59 -9.83 -16.98
CA ALA A 132 -1.12 -8.79 -17.85
C ALA A 132 -0.57 -7.40 -17.49
N PHE A 133 -0.46 -7.07 -16.20
CA PHE A 133 0.17 -5.84 -15.74
C PHE A 133 1.64 -5.76 -16.17
N ASP A 134 2.40 -6.85 -16.01
CA ASP A 134 3.81 -6.87 -16.37
C ASP A 134 4.02 -6.75 -17.88
N VAL A 135 3.23 -7.48 -18.68
CA VAL A 135 3.21 -7.35 -20.14
C VAL A 135 2.88 -5.91 -20.55
N GLY A 136 1.84 -5.31 -19.95
CA GLY A 136 1.49 -3.91 -20.19
C GLY A 136 2.64 -2.96 -19.84
N ALA A 137 3.33 -3.20 -18.72
CA ALA A 137 4.49 -2.43 -18.30
C ALA A 137 5.71 -2.61 -19.22
N LEU A 138 5.87 -3.78 -19.85
CA LEU A 138 6.90 -4.07 -20.84
C LEU A 138 6.59 -3.41 -22.19
N LEU A 139 5.36 -3.54 -22.68
CA LEU A 139 4.90 -2.91 -23.92
C LEU A 139 5.01 -1.38 -23.83
N ALA A 140 4.67 -0.80 -22.68
CA ALA A 140 4.79 0.63 -22.44
C ALA A 140 6.24 1.16 -22.49
N ARG A 141 7.25 0.31 -22.23
CA ARG A 141 8.67 0.70 -22.34
C ARG A 141 9.12 0.89 -23.78
N HIS A 142 8.51 0.18 -24.73
CA HIS A 142 8.88 0.18 -26.14
C HIS A 142 8.10 1.22 -26.96
N ARG A 143 7.10 1.89 -26.35
CA ARG A 143 6.40 2.98 -27.04
C ARG A 143 7.37 4.13 -27.30
N PRO A 144 7.47 4.62 -28.55
CA PRO A 144 8.30 5.77 -28.86
C PRO A 144 7.86 6.94 -27.98
N PRO A 145 8.78 7.76 -27.48
CA PRO A 145 8.41 8.94 -26.71
C PRO A 145 7.51 9.80 -27.62
N LEU A 146 6.21 9.87 -27.31
CA LEU A 146 5.30 10.81 -27.95
C LEU A 146 5.99 12.18 -27.90
N ARG A 147 5.96 12.95 -28.99
CA ARG A 147 6.51 14.34 -29.09
C ARG A 147 6.19 15.20 -27.85
N SER A 148 5.11 14.86 -27.13
CA SER A 148 4.77 15.29 -25.77
C SER A 148 5.94 15.31 -24.76
N ARG A 149 6.90 14.37 -24.76
CA ARG A 149 8.00 14.36 -23.77
C ARG A 149 8.99 15.53 -23.90
N MET A 150 9.19 16.06 -25.11
CA MET A 150 9.96 17.29 -25.31
C MET A 150 9.21 18.52 -24.78
N TYR A 151 7.87 18.51 -24.89
CA TYR A 151 6.99 19.55 -24.36
C TYR A 151 6.82 19.45 -22.83
N GLU A 152 6.79 18.23 -22.28
CA GLU A 152 6.72 17.94 -20.83
C GLU A 152 7.97 18.41 -20.08
N ARG A 153 9.13 18.44 -20.74
CA ARG A 153 10.36 19.00 -20.14
C ARG A 153 10.24 20.49 -19.80
N HIS A 154 9.29 21.18 -20.42
CA HIS A 154 8.95 22.59 -20.19
C HIS A 154 7.63 22.79 -19.45
N ARG A 155 6.91 21.71 -19.10
CA ARG A 155 5.64 21.86 -18.38
C ARG A 155 5.97 22.33 -16.96
N PRO A 156 5.39 23.45 -16.51
CA PRO A 156 5.63 23.91 -15.15
C PRO A 156 5.22 22.80 -14.17
N PRO A 157 5.97 22.60 -13.07
CA PRO A 157 5.64 21.58 -12.10
C PRO A 157 4.20 21.77 -11.64
N ALA A 158 3.42 20.69 -11.52
CA ALA A 158 2.04 20.77 -11.06
C ALA A 158 1.97 21.53 -9.73
N VAL A 159 1.25 22.67 -9.73
CA VAL A 159 1.09 23.52 -8.56
C VAL A 159 -0.32 23.34 -8.01
N VAL A 160 -0.42 23.08 -6.72
CA VAL A 160 -1.72 23.06 -6.03
C VAL A 160 -2.14 24.51 -5.76
N HIS A 161 -3.36 24.86 -6.17
CA HIS A 161 -3.91 26.19 -5.91
C HIS A 161 -4.15 26.40 -4.40
N ARG A 162 -3.58 27.47 -3.82
CA ARG A 162 -3.59 27.71 -2.37
C ARG A 162 -4.99 27.74 -1.77
N ARG A 163 -5.93 28.44 -2.41
CA ARG A 163 -7.33 28.49 -1.95
C ARG A 163 -7.97 27.11 -1.89
N ARG A 164 -7.72 26.26 -2.90
CA ARG A 164 -8.25 24.89 -2.94
C ARG A 164 -7.63 24.02 -1.84
N LEU A 165 -6.35 24.22 -1.53
CA LEU A 165 -5.70 23.55 -0.40
C LEU A 165 -6.31 23.95 0.95
N TYR A 166 -6.56 25.24 1.18
CA TYR A 166 -7.22 25.68 2.42
C TYR A 166 -8.65 25.14 2.53
N VAL A 167 -9.42 25.17 1.44
CA VAL A 167 -10.75 24.53 1.40
C VAL A 167 -10.65 23.04 1.72
N LEU A 168 -9.66 22.33 1.16
CA LEU A 168 -9.43 20.92 1.47
C LEU A 168 -9.11 20.70 2.96
N CYS A 169 -8.30 21.55 3.59
CA CYS A 169 -8.03 21.46 5.02
C CYS A 169 -9.29 21.67 5.86
N VAL A 170 -10.13 22.63 5.49
CA VAL A 170 -11.42 22.87 6.17
C VAL A 170 -12.36 21.68 6.00
N LEU A 171 -12.47 21.15 4.79
CA LEU A 171 -13.27 19.95 4.51
C LEU A 171 -12.75 18.72 5.26
N ALA A 172 -11.42 18.58 5.38
CA ALA A 172 -10.82 17.52 6.17
C ALA A 172 -11.18 17.64 7.65
N LEU A 173 -11.07 18.83 8.24
CA LEU A 173 -11.48 19.08 9.62
C LEU A 173 -12.96 18.80 9.84
N ALA A 174 -13.82 19.28 8.93
CA ALA A 174 -15.26 19.07 9.02
C ALA A 174 -15.64 17.59 8.86
N GLY A 175 -15.09 16.91 7.86
CA GLY A 175 -15.38 15.48 7.60
C GLY A 175 -14.85 14.58 8.70
N SER A 176 -13.62 14.79 9.17
CA SER A 176 -13.07 14.05 10.30
C SER A 176 -13.79 14.37 11.61
N GLY A 177 -14.20 15.62 11.83
CA GLY A 177 -14.98 16.04 12.99
C GLY A 177 -16.36 15.41 13.02
N LEU A 178 -17.06 15.36 11.88
CA LEU A 178 -18.33 14.64 11.73
C LEU A 178 -18.16 13.15 12.05
N LEU A 179 -17.11 12.52 11.51
CA LEU A 179 -16.80 11.13 11.80
C LEU A 179 -16.56 10.92 13.30
N MET A 180 -15.79 11.78 13.96
CA MET A 180 -15.56 11.71 15.41
C MET A 180 -16.85 11.91 16.22
N ALA A 181 -17.74 12.81 15.79
CA ALA A 181 -19.00 13.06 16.47
C ALA A 181 -19.94 11.83 16.39
N GLU A 182 -20.05 11.22 15.21
CA GLU A 182 -20.85 9.99 15.00
C GLU A 182 -20.30 8.79 15.78
N LEU A 183 -18.98 8.73 15.98
CA LEU A 183 -18.32 7.68 16.77
C LEU A 183 -18.32 7.94 18.28
N GLY A 184 -18.93 9.02 18.77
CA GLY A 184 -18.96 9.33 20.21
C GLY A 184 -17.65 9.92 20.76
N GLY A 185 -16.75 10.39 19.90
CA GLY A 185 -15.54 11.14 20.25
C GLY A 185 -14.23 10.53 19.72
N PRO A 186 -13.08 11.21 19.96
CA PRO A 186 -11.78 10.77 19.47
C PRO A 186 -11.24 9.53 20.20
N ALA A 187 -11.73 9.23 21.41
CA ALA A 187 -11.26 8.10 22.22
C ALA A 187 -11.52 6.74 21.55
N VAL A 188 -12.59 6.64 20.76
CA VAL A 188 -12.96 5.42 20.02
C VAL A 188 -11.93 5.06 18.94
N PHE A 189 -11.13 6.03 18.46
CA PHE A 189 -9.98 5.77 17.57
C PHE A 189 -8.73 5.24 18.28
N PHE A 190 -8.79 5.09 19.60
CA PHE A 190 -7.75 4.45 20.39
C PHE A 190 -8.26 3.16 21.05
N SER A 191 -9.52 2.79 20.79
CA SER A 191 -10.13 1.56 21.27
C SER A 191 -10.13 0.48 20.18
N ASN A 192 -10.74 -0.68 20.46
CA ASN A 192 -10.63 -1.85 19.58
C ASN A 192 -11.44 -1.68 18.28
N ARG A 193 -10.96 -2.24 17.16
CA ARG A 193 -11.58 -2.12 15.82
C ARG A 193 -13.03 -2.61 15.80
N GLN A 194 -13.31 -3.61 16.63
CA GLN A 194 -14.63 -4.19 16.75
C GLN A 194 -15.61 -3.18 17.35
N GLU A 195 -15.23 -2.49 18.43
CA GLU A 195 -16.02 -1.42 19.03
C GLU A 195 -16.28 -0.26 18.05
N ILE A 196 -15.31 0.08 17.19
CA ILE A 196 -15.51 1.07 16.12
C ILE A 196 -16.58 0.59 15.14
N SER A 197 -16.53 -0.68 14.74
CA SER A 197 -17.48 -1.26 13.78
C SER A 197 -18.89 -1.38 14.38
N GLU A 198 -18.97 -1.70 15.67
CA GLU A 198 -20.22 -1.78 16.45
C GLU A 198 -20.80 -0.39 16.74
N SER A 199 -19.97 0.59 17.07
CA SER A 199 -20.36 1.99 17.27
C SER A 199 -20.87 2.61 15.96
N LEU A 200 -20.23 2.28 14.83
CA LEU A 200 -20.70 2.70 13.50
C LEU A 200 -21.99 1.99 13.07
N ALA A 201 -22.33 0.85 13.68
CA ALA A 201 -23.60 0.15 13.50
C ALA A 201 -24.71 0.65 14.45
N GLY A 202 -24.34 1.32 15.56
CA GLY A 202 -25.26 1.89 16.55
C GLY A 202 -25.51 3.40 16.42
N GLY A 203 -24.70 4.12 15.64
CA GLY A 203 -24.84 5.57 15.42
C GLY A 203 -26.09 5.97 14.63
N ALA A 204 -26.47 7.26 14.69
CA ALA A 204 -27.67 7.78 14.02
C ALA A 204 -27.63 7.58 12.48
N GLY A 205 -26.44 7.57 11.87
CA GLY A 205 -26.24 7.22 10.46
C GLY A 205 -26.42 5.72 10.12
N ALA A 206 -26.44 4.84 11.12
CA ALA A 206 -26.57 3.38 10.95
C ALA A 206 -28.03 2.90 10.85
N GLN A 207 -28.96 3.70 11.37
CA GLN A 207 -30.41 3.45 11.24
C GLN A 207 -30.87 3.49 9.77
N ALA A 208 -30.06 4.07 8.88
CA ALA A 208 -30.27 4.08 7.44
C ALA A 208 -29.56 2.90 6.71
N GLY A 209 -29.57 1.68 7.28
CA GLY A 209 -29.53 0.39 6.58
C GLY A 209 -28.46 0.10 5.52
N SER A 210 -27.45 0.95 5.29
CA SER A 210 -26.53 0.81 4.16
C SER A 210 -25.07 0.77 4.65
N GLN A 211 -24.43 -0.38 4.41
CA GLN A 211 -22.96 -0.52 4.49
C GLN A 211 -22.23 0.51 3.60
N ALA A 212 -22.94 1.06 2.60
CA ALA A 212 -22.48 2.17 1.79
C ALA A 212 -22.33 3.46 2.60
N GLY A 213 -23.31 3.84 3.43
CA GLY A 213 -23.27 5.07 4.23
C GLY A 213 -22.10 5.11 5.22
N SER A 214 -21.86 3.99 5.90
CA SER A 214 -20.73 3.83 6.82
C SER A 214 -19.37 3.89 6.09
N ALA A 215 -19.27 3.29 4.89
CA ALA A 215 -18.10 3.37 4.04
C ALA A 215 -17.85 4.81 3.53
N PHE A 216 -18.91 5.52 3.13
CA PHE A 216 -18.83 6.93 2.72
C PHE A 216 -18.34 7.82 3.86
N LEU A 217 -18.94 7.68 5.05
CA LEU A 217 -18.55 8.46 6.23
C LEU A 217 -17.08 8.23 6.57
N ARG A 218 -16.63 6.96 6.58
CA ARG A 218 -15.22 6.62 6.84
C ARG A 218 -14.29 7.16 5.75
N GLY A 219 -14.67 7.06 4.49
CA GLY A 219 -13.88 7.57 3.36
C GLY A 219 -13.72 9.08 3.42
N PHE A 220 -14.80 9.82 3.61
CA PHE A 220 -14.78 11.28 3.74
C PHE A 220 -14.10 11.76 5.01
N GLY A 221 -14.18 11.01 6.10
CA GLY A 221 -13.53 11.36 7.36
C GLY A 221 -12.02 11.11 7.40
N THR A 222 -11.46 10.29 6.51
CA THR A 222 -10.04 9.88 6.55
C THR A 222 -9.22 10.32 5.34
N VAL A 223 -9.77 10.22 4.12
CA VAL A 223 -9.05 10.47 2.86
C VAL A 223 -8.68 11.95 2.68
N PRO A 224 -9.60 12.92 2.87
CA PRO A 224 -9.27 14.34 2.69
C PRO A 224 -8.19 14.82 3.68
N ALA A 225 -8.21 14.29 4.91
CA ALA A 225 -7.21 14.58 5.93
C ALA A 225 -5.81 14.12 5.50
N LEU A 226 -5.70 12.92 4.92
CA LEU A 226 -4.45 12.43 4.36
C LEU A 226 -3.97 13.31 3.19
N LEU A 227 -4.86 13.61 2.23
CA LEU A 227 -4.51 14.43 1.07
C LEU A 227 -4.04 15.84 1.47
N ALA A 228 -4.74 16.47 2.43
CA ALA A 228 -4.35 17.77 2.97
C ALA A 228 -2.94 17.72 3.57
N LEU A 229 -2.65 16.71 4.39
CA LEU A 229 -1.32 16.49 4.97
C LEU A 229 -0.24 16.29 3.90
N LEU A 230 -0.50 15.49 2.87
CA LEU A 230 0.45 15.26 1.78
C LEU A 230 0.74 16.54 1.00
N PHE A 231 -0.28 17.31 0.63
CA PHE A 231 -0.08 18.56 -0.10
C PHE A 231 0.64 19.63 0.72
N LEU A 232 0.31 19.77 2.01
CA LEU A 232 1.03 20.66 2.92
C LEU A 232 2.49 20.23 3.11
N THR A 233 2.74 18.93 3.29
CA THR A 233 4.08 18.37 3.39
C THR A 233 4.89 18.69 2.14
N ARG A 234 4.32 18.44 0.95
CA ARG A 234 4.97 18.76 -0.32
C ARG A 234 5.30 20.24 -0.44
N TRP A 235 4.38 21.11 -0.03
CA TRP A 235 4.58 22.55 -0.09
C TRP A 235 5.71 23.01 0.85
N LEU A 236 5.75 22.50 2.08
CA LEU A 236 6.79 22.79 3.06
C LEU A 236 8.17 22.28 2.62
N VAL A 237 8.24 21.11 1.99
CA VAL A 237 9.50 20.53 1.47
C VAL A 237 10.05 21.38 0.32
N VAL A 238 9.20 21.81 -0.62
CA VAL A 238 9.63 22.49 -1.86
C VAL A 238 9.84 24.00 -1.67
N SER A 239 9.10 24.65 -0.78
CA SER A 239 9.09 26.11 -0.68
C SER A 239 9.62 26.63 0.66
N ARG A 240 10.72 27.40 0.62
CA ARG A 240 11.23 28.12 1.82
C ARG A 240 10.24 29.17 2.32
N ALA A 241 9.50 29.81 1.42
CA ALA A 241 8.52 30.84 1.76
C ALA A 241 7.34 30.27 2.56
N ALA A 242 6.94 29.02 2.28
CA ALA A 242 5.89 28.33 3.05
C ALA A 242 6.30 28.14 4.51
N ARG A 243 7.57 27.77 4.75
CA ARG A 243 8.11 27.56 6.09
C ARG A 243 8.15 28.84 6.95
N ARG A 244 8.24 30.01 6.30
CA ARG A 244 8.24 31.32 6.98
C ARG A 244 6.84 31.85 7.31
N ARG A 245 5.78 31.24 6.78
CA ARG A 245 4.40 31.65 7.04
C ARG A 245 3.83 30.81 8.18
N PRO A 246 3.61 31.34 9.38
CA PRO A 246 3.28 30.54 10.57
C PRO A 246 2.01 29.69 10.39
N LEU A 247 1.04 30.19 9.61
CA LEU A 247 -0.18 29.45 9.29
C LEU A 247 0.08 28.07 8.64
N VAL A 248 1.12 27.93 7.80
CA VAL A 248 1.34 26.69 7.04
C VAL A 248 1.87 25.56 7.94
N PRO A 249 2.92 25.77 8.76
CA PRO A 249 3.32 24.78 9.76
C PRO A 249 2.23 24.48 10.79
N VAL A 250 1.43 25.47 11.22
CA VAL A 250 0.31 25.24 12.14
C VAL A 250 -0.74 24.32 11.52
N LEU A 251 -1.17 24.60 10.28
CA LEU A 251 -2.10 23.72 9.57
C LEU A 251 -1.51 22.34 9.31
N TRP A 252 -0.21 22.25 9.02
CA TRP A 252 0.47 20.98 8.85
C TRP A 252 0.47 20.17 10.15
N LEU A 253 0.77 20.79 11.29
CA LEU A 253 0.71 20.16 12.61
C LEU A 253 -0.71 19.71 12.95
N ALA A 254 -1.72 20.55 12.68
CA ALA A 254 -3.12 20.20 12.87
C ALA A 254 -3.53 18.99 12.01
N MET A 255 -3.15 18.96 10.73
CA MET A 255 -3.42 17.82 9.86
C MET A 255 -2.63 16.57 10.27
N LEU A 256 -1.41 16.72 10.78
CA LEU A 256 -0.63 15.61 11.31
C LEU A 256 -1.31 14.99 12.53
N ALA A 257 -1.72 15.82 13.50
CA ALA A 257 -2.45 15.39 14.68
C ALA A 257 -3.77 14.71 14.29
N LEU A 258 -4.52 15.30 13.35
CA LEU A 258 -5.75 14.71 12.84
C LEU A 258 -5.51 13.33 12.24
N ASN A 259 -4.49 13.17 11.40
CA ASN A 259 -4.13 11.88 10.81
C ASN A 259 -3.65 10.88 11.87
N ALA A 260 -2.96 11.31 12.92
CA ALA A 260 -2.57 10.43 14.02
C ALA A 260 -3.79 9.84 14.74
N VAL A 261 -4.91 10.57 14.78
CA VAL A 261 -6.19 10.07 15.32
C VAL A 261 -6.94 9.24 14.27
N VAL A 262 -7.36 9.84 13.15
CA VAL A 262 -8.29 9.17 12.22
C VAL A 262 -7.62 8.09 11.38
N ASN A 263 -6.31 8.19 11.14
CA ASN A 263 -5.50 7.23 10.38
C ASN A 263 -4.57 6.40 11.28
N ASN A 264 -4.91 6.24 12.57
CA ASN A 264 -4.17 5.44 13.55
C ASN A 264 -4.03 3.96 13.10
N PRO A 265 -2.82 3.34 13.20
CA PRO A 265 -2.65 1.89 12.98
C PRO A 265 -3.54 1.00 13.87
N VAL A 266 -3.91 1.45 15.07
CA VAL A 266 -4.73 0.68 16.03
C VAL A 266 -6.19 0.53 15.58
N SER A 267 -6.69 1.40 14.69
CA SER A 267 -8.11 1.40 14.29
C SER A 267 -8.34 1.09 12.81
N ASN A 268 -7.29 1.26 12.00
CA ASN A 268 -7.37 1.09 10.55
C ASN A 268 -6.76 -0.24 10.07
N PRO A 269 -7.17 -0.72 8.89
CA PRO A 269 -6.54 -1.88 8.26
C PRO A 269 -5.05 -1.66 8.03
N ARG A 270 -4.27 -2.74 8.08
CA ARG A 270 -2.81 -2.70 7.90
C ARG A 270 -2.37 -2.14 6.55
N TYR A 271 -3.10 -2.48 5.48
CA TYR A 271 -2.83 -1.94 4.14
C TYR A 271 -3.03 -0.43 4.09
N TRP A 272 -4.01 0.09 4.84
CA TRP A 272 -4.30 1.52 4.92
C TRP A 272 -3.17 2.25 5.63
N PHE A 273 -2.68 1.71 6.76
CA PHE A 273 -1.51 2.28 7.43
C PHE A 273 -0.28 2.33 6.53
N LEU A 274 0.05 1.24 5.83
CA LEU A 274 1.18 1.23 4.89
C LEU A 274 1.00 2.28 3.78
N THR A 275 -0.23 2.46 3.30
CA THR A 275 -0.57 3.47 2.31
C THR A 275 -0.31 4.88 2.85
N VAL A 276 -0.74 5.18 4.08
CA VAL A 276 -0.47 6.45 4.77
C VAL A 276 1.04 6.66 4.96
N LEU A 277 1.74 5.66 5.49
CA LEU A 277 3.17 5.72 5.75
C LEU A 277 3.98 5.95 4.47
N PHE A 278 3.75 5.15 3.42
CA PHE A 278 4.49 5.29 2.16
C PHE A 278 4.15 6.56 1.40
N SER A 279 2.88 6.98 1.41
CA SER A 279 2.50 8.24 0.77
C SER A 279 3.20 9.42 1.45
N LEU A 280 3.30 9.43 2.79
CA LEU A 280 4.06 10.44 3.52
C LEU A 280 5.56 10.37 3.21
N LEU A 281 6.19 9.20 3.27
CA LEU A 281 7.62 9.03 3.01
C LEU A 281 7.99 9.46 1.58
N PHE A 282 7.22 9.06 0.56
CA PHE A 282 7.48 9.45 -0.82
C PHE A 282 7.16 10.91 -1.11
N THR A 283 6.24 11.52 -0.35
CA THR A 283 5.94 12.95 -0.46
C THR A 283 7.01 13.82 0.21
N ALA A 284 7.52 13.38 1.37
CA ALA A 284 8.59 14.05 2.10
C ALA A 284 9.95 13.91 1.41
N PHE A 285 10.24 12.72 0.86
CA PHE A 285 11.53 12.37 0.26
C PHE A 285 11.43 11.91 -1.21
N PRO A 286 10.84 12.71 -2.12
CA PRO A 286 10.54 12.28 -3.48
C PRO A 286 11.79 12.01 -4.34
N ARG A 287 12.94 12.55 -3.91
CA ARG A 287 14.20 12.45 -4.66
C ARG A 287 15.17 11.38 -4.17
N SER A 288 14.90 10.69 -3.07
CA SER A 288 15.85 9.73 -2.49
C SER A 288 15.66 8.31 -3.03
N PRO A 289 16.61 7.76 -3.82
CA PRO A 289 16.55 6.37 -4.24
C PRO A 289 16.76 5.40 -3.06
N VAL A 290 17.53 5.81 -2.05
CA VAL A 290 17.72 5.03 -0.82
C VAL A 290 16.40 4.89 -0.07
N MET A 291 15.65 5.99 0.08
CA MET A 291 14.33 5.95 0.73
C MET A 291 13.36 5.05 -0.03
N TYR A 292 13.33 5.10 -1.36
CA TYR A 292 12.49 4.22 -2.16
C TYR A 292 12.75 2.74 -1.89
N ARG A 293 14.03 2.35 -1.88
CA ARG A 293 14.45 0.96 -1.67
C ARG A 293 14.21 0.52 -0.23
N ALA A 294 14.57 1.37 0.74
CA ALA A 294 14.32 1.13 2.15
C ALA A 294 12.82 0.99 2.42
N ALA A 295 11.98 1.86 1.87
CA ALA A 295 10.53 1.78 2.03
C ALA A 295 9.96 0.46 1.48
N LEU A 296 10.41 -0.01 0.31
CA LEU A 296 9.96 -1.30 -0.24
C LEU A 296 10.45 -2.49 0.61
N ALA A 297 11.74 -2.51 0.98
CA ALA A 297 12.31 -3.60 1.77
C ALA A 297 11.74 -3.65 3.19
N THR A 298 11.73 -2.51 3.89
CA THR A 298 11.10 -2.37 5.20
C THR A 298 9.60 -2.58 5.12
N GLY A 299 8.96 -2.25 4.00
CA GLY A 299 7.54 -2.51 3.79
C GLY A 299 7.16 -3.98 3.91
N VAL A 300 7.97 -4.87 3.33
CA VAL A 300 7.80 -6.31 3.49
C VAL A 300 7.99 -6.71 4.95
N ALA A 301 9.06 -6.24 5.60
CA ALA A 301 9.33 -6.56 7.00
C ALA A 301 8.21 -6.07 7.95
N VAL A 302 7.71 -4.86 7.74
CA VAL A 302 6.59 -4.30 8.51
C VAL A 302 5.34 -5.15 8.31
N ALA A 303 5.03 -5.50 7.06
CA ALA A 303 3.83 -6.25 6.72
C ALA A 303 3.82 -7.69 7.26
N LEU A 304 4.96 -8.37 7.19
CA LEU A 304 5.08 -9.80 7.50
C LEU A 304 5.59 -10.09 8.92
N VAL A 305 6.19 -9.12 9.61
CA VAL A 305 6.76 -9.33 10.95
C VAL A 305 6.11 -8.41 11.96
N ILE A 306 6.18 -7.10 11.73
CA ILE A 306 5.75 -6.10 12.73
C ILE A 306 4.23 -6.17 12.93
N PHE A 307 3.45 -6.28 11.85
CA PHE A 307 2.00 -6.35 12.00
C PHE A 307 1.51 -7.63 12.66
N PRO A 308 1.93 -8.84 12.26
CA PRO A 308 1.60 -10.06 12.99
C PRO A 308 1.90 -9.97 14.49
N PHE A 309 3.05 -9.40 14.86
CA PHE A 309 3.46 -9.28 16.25
C PHE A 309 2.66 -8.22 17.01
N ALA A 310 2.49 -7.03 16.44
CA ALA A 310 1.75 -5.93 17.07
C ALA A 310 0.27 -6.28 17.30
N ASP A 311 -0.29 -7.11 16.43
CA ASP A 311 -1.68 -7.54 16.51
C ASP A 311 -1.96 -8.50 17.66
N ARG A 312 -0.95 -9.27 18.11
CA ARG A 312 -1.05 -10.11 19.31
C ARG A 312 -1.51 -9.30 20.54
N PHE A 313 -1.14 -8.02 20.59
CA PHE A 313 -1.43 -7.10 21.69
C PHE A 313 -2.66 -6.22 21.45
N ARG A 314 -3.37 -6.39 20.33
CA ARG A 314 -4.48 -5.53 19.93
C ARG A 314 -5.84 -5.99 20.46
N TYR A 315 -5.96 -7.25 20.85
CA TYR A 315 -7.19 -7.84 21.40
C TYR A 315 -6.97 -8.22 22.85
N GLU A 316 -7.92 -7.88 23.72
CA GLU A 316 -7.90 -8.28 25.13
C GLU A 316 -7.95 -9.82 25.26
N GLU A 317 -7.25 -10.34 26.26
CA GLU A 317 -7.30 -11.76 26.62
C GLU A 317 -8.71 -12.08 27.14
N GLY A 318 -9.57 -12.63 26.28
CA GLY A 318 -10.88 -13.14 26.68
C GLY A 318 -12.04 -12.87 25.73
N THR A 319 -11.91 -11.98 24.73
CA THR A 319 -12.92 -11.80 23.68
C THR A 319 -12.71 -12.85 22.60
N ASP A 320 -13.79 -13.53 22.17
CA ASP A 320 -13.83 -14.71 21.29
C ASP A 320 -12.77 -14.72 20.17
N ARG A 321 -11.59 -15.26 20.49
CA ARG A 321 -10.75 -15.89 19.49
C ARG A 321 -11.46 -17.18 19.06
N PRO A 322 -11.64 -17.48 17.77
CA PRO A 322 -11.44 -18.87 17.39
C PRO A 322 -10.04 -19.21 17.89
N ARG A 323 -9.95 -20.11 18.88
CA ARG A 323 -8.70 -20.49 19.58
C ARG A 323 -7.54 -20.50 18.59
N GLN A 324 -6.41 -19.92 18.98
CA GLN A 324 -5.12 -20.15 18.30
C GLN A 324 -4.90 -21.66 18.28
N THR A 325 -5.37 -22.34 17.24
CA THR A 325 -5.52 -23.80 17.26
C THR A 325 -4.20 -24.46 16.84
N THR A 326 -3.31 -23.70 16.18
CA THR A 326 -2.15 -24.27 15.48
C THR A 326 -0.81 -23.81 16.04
N GLY A 327 -0.75 -22.80 16.92
CA GLY A 327 0.52 -22.29 17.48
C GLY A 327 1.51 -21.77 16.43
N SER A 328 1.04 -21.48 15.21
CA SER A 328 1.88 -21.10 14.07
C SER A 328 2.13 -19.60 14.03
N VAL A 329 3.37 -19.22 13.73
CA VAL A 329 3.80 -17.81 13.58
C VAL A 329 3.10 -17.12 12.38
N LEU A 330 2.47 -17.89 11.49
CA LEU A 330 1.81 -17.39 10.27
C LEU A 330 0.30 -17.19 10.42
N GLU A 331 -0.30 -17.59 11.53
CA GLU A 331 -1.73 -17.40 11.82
C GLU A 331 -2.19 -15.93 11.67
N PRO A 332 -1.37 -14.89 11.97
CA PRO A 332 -1.77 -13.51 11.70
C PRO A 332 -1.87 -13.10 10.22
N LEU A 333 -1.40 -13.95 9.28
CA LEU A 333 -1.57 -13.78 7.84
C LEU A 333 -2.91 -14.33 7.33
N THR A 334 -3.63 -15.10 8.15
CA THR A 334 -4.99 -15.60 7.84
C THR A 334 -6.08 -14.64 8.30
N MET A 335 -5.71 -13.41 8.65
CA MET A 335 -6.62 -12.37 9.11
C MET A 335 -7.30 -11.59 7.99
N LYS A 336 -8.45 -10.98 8.33
CA LYS A 336 -9.36 -10.26 7.41
C LYS A 336 -8.70 -9.20 6.53
N ASP A 337 -7.59 -8.62 6.96
CA ASP A 337 -6.88 -7.62 6.17
C ASP A 337 -6.16 -8.18 4.92
N TYR A 338 -6.10 -9.51 4.76
CA TYR A 338 -5.47 -10.20 3.63
C TYR A 338 -6.43 -11.13 2.87
N ASP A 339 -7.73 -10.82 2.87
CA ASP A 339 -8.78 -11.67 2.32
C ASP A 339 -9.03 -11.50 0.81
N GLN A 340 -8.18 -10.74 0.11
CA GLN A 340 -8.43 -10.26 -1.26
C GLN A 340 -8.63 -11.40 -2.27
N THR A 341 -7.89 -12.51 -2.12
CA THR A 341 -8.09 -13.70 -2.98
C THR A 341 -9.40 -14.41 -2.65
N GLY A 342 -9.80 -14.44 -1.37
CA GLY A 342 -11.10 -14.96 -0.92
C GLY A 342 -12.28 -14.11 -1.40
N MET A 343 -12.13 -12.78 -1.39
CA MET A 343 -13.14 -11.86 -1.97
C MET A 343 -13.33 -12.12 -3.46
N LEU A 344 -12.23 -12.33 -4.21
CA LEU A 344 -12.30 -12.68 -5.63
C LEU A 344 -12.94 -14.06 -5.83
N ALA A 345 -12.59 -15.04 -5.00
CA ALA A 345 -13.21 -16.37 -5.03
C ALA A 345 -14.72 -16.30 -4.78
N ASN A 346 -15.17 -15.49 -3.81
CA ASN A 346 -16.59 -15.25 -3.53
C ASN A 346 -17.32 -14.44 -4.62
N THR A 347 -16.59 -13.71 -5.46
CA THR A 347 -17.18 -13.01 -6.62
C THR A 347 -17.61 -14.00 -7.71
N VAL A 348 -16.91 -15.13 -7.86
CA VAL A 348 -17.24 -16.16 -8.87
C VAL A 348 -18.65 -16.74 -8.68
N PRO A 349 -19.03 -17.28 -7.51
CA PRO A 349 -20.38 -17.78 -7.28
C PRO A 349 -21.40 -16.64 -7.31
N PHE A 350 -21.05 -15.44 -6.81
CA PHE A 350 -21.93 -14.27 -6.87
C PHE A 350 -22.34 -13.89 -8.31
N VAL A 351 -21.40 -13.91 -9.25
CA VAL A 351 -21.70 -13.63 -10.66
C VAL A 351 -22.49 -14.78 -11.30
N ARG A 352 -22.17 -16.03 -10.95
CA ARG A 352 -22.88 -17.20 -11.48
C ARG A 352 -24.32 -17.32 -10.97
N SER A 353 -24.61 -16.86 -9.75
CA SER A 353 -25.95 -16.89 -9.16
C SER A 353 -26.91 -15.83 -9.73
N GLY A 354 -26.40 -14.83 -10.46
CA GLY A 354 -27.22 -13.74 -11.00
C GLY A 354 -27.66 -12.70 -9.95
N GLU A 355 -28.60 -11.81 -10.32
CA GLU A 355 -29.21 -10.84 -9.41
C GLU A 355 -30.10 -11.56 -8.38
N GLY A 356 -29.53 -11.93 -7.23
CA GLY A 356 -30.30 -12.61 -6.20
C GLY A 356 -29.48 -13.20 -5.05
N HIS A 357 -28.80 -12.33 -4.29
CA HIS A 357 -28.51 -12.60 -2.88
C HIS A 357 -29.32 -11.62 -2.05
N SER A 358 -30.55 -12.02 -1.71
CA SER A 358 -31.34 -11.44 -0.61
C SER A 358 -31.24 -12.36 0.59
#